data_AF-A0A950KV68-F1
#
_entry.id   AF-A0A950KV68-F1
#
_cell.length_a   1.000
_cell.length_b   1.000
_cell.length_c   1.000
_cell.angle_alpha   90.00
_cell.angle_beta   90.00
_cell.angle_gamma   90.00
#
_symmetry.space_group_name_H-M   'P 1'
#
loop_
_entity.id
_entity.type
_entity.pdbx_description
1 polymer ?
#
loop_
_entity_poly.entity_id
_entity_poly.type
_entity_poly.pdbx_seq_one_letter_code
_entity_poly.pdbx_strand_id
1 'polypeptide(L)'
;ELVALDLAAQGEHGPGTLLIAISSSRELLERLRARLDAVPETGAVARLVEVPDPEVALALAEALAPEHLELIGADAEALAGRVTRVGCLFVGAAAATAFGDYIAGSNHVLPTGGSARFASALSPASFLRRFFEVRVGVPEPLARAAAPLARAEGFELHARSMEARGDIRDNG
;
A
#
# COMPACT_ATOMS: atom_id res chain seq x y z
N GLU A 1 -26.78 4.83 -5.53
CA GLU A 1 -26.54 5.21 -6.95
C GLU A 1 -25.07 5.42 -7.17
N LEU A 2 -24.45 6.42 -6.52
CA LEU A 2 -23.00 6.69 -6.53
C LEU A 2 -22.15 5.42 -6.42
N VAL A 3 -22.25 4.71 -5.28
CA VAL A 3 -21.52 3.44 -5.05
C VAL A 3 -21.72 2.39 -6.15
N ALA A 4 -22.90 2.32 -6.77
CA ALA A 4 -23.15 1.36 -7.84
C ALA A 4 -22.40 1.75 -9.12
N LEU A 5 -22.35 3.05 -9.42
CA LEU A 5 -21.57 3.58 -10.55
C LEU A 5 -20.08 3.43 -10.30
N ASP A 6 -19.59 3.69 -9.08
CA ASP A 6 -18.17 3.56 -8.75
C ASP A 6 -17.69 2.10 -8.88
N LEU A 7 -18.47 1.15 -8.35
CA LEU A 7 -18.20 -0.28 -8.53
C LEU A 7 -18.31 -0.70 -10.01
N ALA A 8 -19.32 -0.22 -10.74
CA ALA A 8 -19.49 -0.57 -12.15
C ALA A 8 -18.33 -0.04 -13.01
N ALA A 9 -17.88 1.21 -12.75
CA ALA A 9 -16.74 1.82 -13.42
C ALA A 9 -15.47 0.99 -13.23
N GLN A 10 -15.18 0.54 -12.01
CA GLN A 10 -14.07 -0.38 -11.79
C GLN A 10 -14.27 -1.71 -12.54
N GLY A 11 -15.51 -2.20 -12.62
CA GLY A 11 -15.86 -3.43 -13.34
C GLY A 11 -15.55 -3.38 -14.84
N GLU A 12 -15.59 -2.20 -15.47
CA GLU A 12 -15.30 -2.02 -16.90
C GLU A 12 -13.84 -2.34 -17.28
N HIS A 13 -12.92 -2.39 -16.31
CA HIS A 13 -11.51 -2.72 -16.53
C HIS A 13 -11.25 -4.19 -16.92
N GLY A 14 -12.27 -5.05 -16.85
CA GLY A 14 -12.26 -6.33 -17.53
C GLY A 14 -12.80 -7.51 -16.72
N PRO A 15 -13.00 -8.65 -17.40
CA PRO A 15 -13.53 -9.86 -16.79
C PRO A 15 -12.59 -10.37 -15.69
N GLY A 16 -13.17 -10.67 -14.52
CA GLY A 16 -12.42 -11.11 -13.34
C GLY A 16 -12.07 -10.02 -12.33
N THR A 17 -12.42 -8.76 -12.60
CA THR A 17 -12.35 -7.68 -11.60
C THR A 17 -13.24 -8.03 -10.40
N LEU A 18 -12.65 -8.01 -9.20
CA LEU A 18 -13.37 -8.27 -7.95
C LEU A 18 -13.89 -6.96 -7.37
N LEU A 19 -15.20 -6.81 -7.31
CA LEU A 19 -15.88 -5.64 -6.76
C LEU A 19 -16.44 -6.02 -5.39
N ILE A 20 -16.14 -5.24 -4.35
CA ILE A 20 -16.58 -5.56 -2.99
C ILE A 20 -17.21 -4.34 -2.35
N ALA A 21 -18.46 -4.48 -1.89
CA ALA A 21 -19.09 -3.53 -0.97
C ALA A 21 -19.27 -4.19 0.39
N ILE A 22 -18.89 -3.47 1.44
CA ILE A 22 -18.96 -3.94 2.82
C ILE A 22 -19.79 -2.92 3.61
N SER A 23 -20.81 -3.36 4.32
CA SER A 23 -21.66 -2.46 5.11
C SER A 23 -22.36 -3.20 6.24
N SER A 24 -22.70 -2.48 7.31
CA SER A 24 -23.61 -2.96 8.35
C SER A 24 -25.08 -2.77 8.04
N SER A 25 -25.42 -2.07 6.95
CA SER A 25 -26.80 -1.87 6.51
C SER A 25 -27.17 -2.89 5.44
N ARG A 26 -27.93 -3.92 5.83
CA ARG A 26 -28.53 -4.87 4.87
C ARG A 26 -29.36 -4.15 3.80
N GLU A 27 -30.18 -3.19 4.19
CA GLU A 27 -31.02 -2.42 3.26
C GLU A 27 -30.17 -1.67 2.22
N LEU A 28 -29.03 -1.09 2.63
CA LEU A 28 -28.10 -0.46 1.69
C LEU A 28 -27.56 -1.47 0.67
N LEU A 29 -27.15 -2.66 1.13
CA LEU A 29 -26.61 -3.71 0.28
C LEU A 29 -27.66 -4.26 -0.70
N GLU A 30 -28.90 -4.44 -0.26
CA GLU A 30 -30.01 -4.87 -1.14
C GLU A 30 -30.31 -3.83 -2.22
N ARG A 31 -30.36 -2.54 -1.85
CA ARG A 31 -30.51 -1.45 -2.83
C ARG A 31 -29.33 -1.36 -3.78
N LEU A 32 -28.10 -1.56 -3.29
CA LEU A 32 -26.90 -1.57 -4.10
C LEU A 32 -26.94 -2.74 -5.10
N ARG A 33 -27.34 -3.94 -4.67
CA ARG A 33 -27.50 -5.10 -5.55
C ARG A 33 -28.45 -4.79 -6.69
N ALA A 34 -29.65 -4.28 -6.39
CA ALA A 34 -30.64 -3.95 -7.42
C ALA A 34 -30.14 -2.90 -8.42
N ARG A 35 -29.28 -1.97 -7.99
CA ARG A 35 -28.67 -0.96 -8.88
C ARG A 35 -27.54 -1.55 -9.73
N LEU A 36 -26.72 -2.44 -9.17
CA LEU A 36 -25.68 -3.16 -9.92
C LEU A 36 -26.28 -4.09 -10.98
N ASP A 37 -27.41 -4.73 -10.68
CA ASP A 37 -28.10 -5.59 -11.65
C ASP A 37 -28.73 -4.78 -12.81
N ALA A 38 -28.83 -3.46 -12.67
CA ALA A 38 -29.38 -2.55 -13.69
C ALA A 38 -28.30 -1.87 -14.55
N VAL A 39 -27.01 -1.99 -14.21
CA VAL A 39 -25.92 -1.49 -15.06
C VAL A 39 -25.54 -2.54 -16.12
N PRO A 40 -24.94 -2.12 -17.26
CA PRO A 40 -24.43 -3.06 -18.25
C PRO A 40 -23.46 -4.08 -17.65
N GLU A 41 -23.55 -5.34 -18.10
CA GLU A 41 -22.68 -6.41 -17.59
C GLU A 41 -21.25 -6.23 -18.09
N THR A 42 -20.29 -6.21 -17.16
CA THR A 42 -18.86 -6.01 -17.44
C THR A 42 -18.03 -7.29 -17.33
N GLY A 43 -18.63 -8.38 -16.84
CA GLY A 43 -17.90 -9.62 -16.49
C GLY A 43 -17.14 -9.55 -15.16
N ALA A 44 -17.30 -8.44 -14.41
CA ALA A 44 -16.78 -8.30 -13.05
C ALA A 44 -17.58 -9.14 -12.05
N VAL A 45 -16.93 -9.52 -10.95
CA VAL A 45 -17.51 -10.34 -9.88
C VAL A 45 -17.81 -9.46 -8.68
N ALA A 46 -19.07 -9.12 -8.46
CA ALA A 46 -19.50 -8.34 -7.30
C ALA A 46 -19.78 -9.21 -6.06
N ARG A 47 -19.28 -8.75 -4.91
CA ARG A 47 -19.54 -9.31 -3.58
C ARG A 47 -20.05 -8.21 -2.65
N LEU A 48 -21.21 -8.44 -2.07
CA LEU A 48 -21.81 -7.54 -1.09
C LEU A 48 -21.79 -8.27 0.24
N VAL A 49 -21.12 -7.69 1.24
CA VAL A 49 -20.81 -8.33 2.51
C VAL A 49 -21.44 -7.53 3.65
N GLU A 50 -22.39 -8.16 4.33
CA GLU A 50 -22.98 -7.63 5.56
C GLU A 50 -22.03 -7.92 6.74
N VAL A 51 -21.72 -6.89 7.53
CA VAL A 51 -20.86 -6.97 8.73
C VAL A 51 -21.56 -6.29 9.90
N PRO A 52 -21.23 -6.58 11.17
CA PRO A 52 -21.95 -5.97 12.29
C PRO A 52 -21.71 -4.46 12.42
N ASP A 53 -20.55 -3.95 12.03
CA ASP A 53 -20.16 -2.55 12.21
C ASP A 53 -19.03 -2.11 11.24
N PRO A 54 -18.75 -0.80 11.15
CA PRO A 54 -17.67 -0.26 10.32
C PRO A 54 -16.25 -0.72 10.73
N GLU A 55 -16.04 -1.13 11.98
CA GLU A 55 -14.74 -1.63 12.45
C GLU A 55 -14.40 -2.97 11.78
N VAL A 56 -15.38 -3.88 11.75
CA VAL A 56 -15.26 -5.14 11.02
C VAL A 56 -15.14 -4.90 9.51
N ALA A 57 -15.83 -3.89 8.98
CA ALA A 57 -15.69 -3.51 7.57
C ALA A 57 -14.24 -3.11 7.23
N LEU A 58 -13.65 -2.23 8.04
CA LEU A 58 -12.26 -1.81 7.88
C LEU A 58 -11.29 -2.98 8.04
N ALA A 59 -11.49 -3.84 9.05
CA ALA A 59 -10.64 -5.00 9.26
C ALA A 59 -10.64 -5.96 8.05
N LEU A 60 -11.81 -6.16 7.42
CA LEU A 60 -11.92 -6.93 6.20
C LEU A 60 -11.22 -6.24 5.02
N ALA A 61 -11.39 -4.92 4.85
CA ALA A 61 -10.69 -4.15 3.81
C ALA A 61 -9.17 -4.23 3.98
N GLU A 62 -8.64 -4.04 5.19
CA GLU A 62 -7.22 -4.18 5.52
C GLU A 62 -6.68 -5.59 5.24
N ALA A 63 -7.50 -6.62 5.48
CA ALA A 63 -7.18 -8.01 5.15
C ALA A 63 -7.26 -8.31 3.64
N LEU A 64 -7.98 -7.52 2.85
CA LEU A 64 -7.96 -7.64 1.39
C LEU A 64 -6.78 -6.88 0.78
N ALA A 65 -6.38 -5.78 1.42
CA ALA A 65 -5.35 -4.86 0.94
C ALA A 65 -5.62 -4.43 -0.52
N PRO A 66 -6.77 -3.76 -0.77
CA PRO A 66 -7.24 -3.51 -2.11
C PRO A 66 -6.39 -2.48 -2.84
N GLU A 67 -6.48 -2.49 -4.17
CA GLU A 67 -5.93 -1.47 -5.04
C GLU A 67 -6.55 -0.09 -4.74
N HIS A 68 -7.88 -0.03 -4.76
CA HIS A 68 -8.68 1.15 -4.42
C HIS A 68 -9.57 0.86 -3.20
N LEU A 69 -9.67 1.81 -2.26
CA LEU A 69 -10.62 1.76 -1.15
C LEU A 69 -11.40 3.07 -1.07
N GLU A 70 -12.72 2.98 -1.10
CA GLU A 70 -13.61 4.13 -0.85
C GLU A 70 -14.26 3.99 0.53
N LEU A 71 -14.16 5.04 1.35
CA LEU A 71 -14.84 5.15 2.63
C LEU A 71 -15.98 6.16 2.49
N ILE A 72 -17.22 5.67 2.51
CA ILE A 72 -18.41 6.48 2.23
C ILE A 72 -19.34 6.47 3.45
N GLY A 73 -19.63 7.66 3.97
CA GLY A 73 -20.50 7.87 5.13
C GLY A 73 -19.70 8.16 6.41
N ALA A 74 -20.30 8.91 7.34
CA ALA A 74 -19.61 9.51 8.48
C ALA A 74 -18.80 8.49 9.32
N ASP A 75 -19.39 7.33 9.63
CA ASP A 75 -18.71 6.32 10.45
C ASP A 75 -17.54 5.67 9.73
N ALA A 76 -17.64 5.48 8.40
CA ALA A 76 -16.55 4.95 7.58
C ALA A 76 -15.44 6.00 7.40
N GLU A 77 -15.80 7.26 7.13
CA GLU A 77 -14.85 8.37 6.99
C GLU A 77 -14.04 8.61 8.26
N ALA A 78 -14.66 8.45 9.44
CA ALA A 78 -13.98 8.56 10.73
C ALA A 78 -12.83 7.54 10.90
N LEU A 79 -12.83 6.46 10.12
CA LEU A 79 -11.81 5.41 10.14
C LEU A 79 -10.64 5.66 9.19
N ALA A 80 -10.68 6.68 8.34
CA ALA A 80 -9.67 6.94 7.31
C ALA A 80 -8.22 6.97 7.87
N GLY A 81 -8.02 7.57 9.05
CA GLY A 81 -6.71 7.66 9.70
C GLY A 81 -6.15 6.32 10.20
N ARG A 82 -6.91 5.23 10.12
CA ARG A 82 -6.51 3.88 10.54
C ARG A 82 -6.21 2.95 9.37
N VAL A 83 -6.44 3.39 8.13
CA VAL A 83 -6.10 2.63 6.93
C VAL A 83 -4.59 2.56 6.78
N THR A 84 -4.06 1.36 6.60
CA THR A 84 -2.62 1.09 6.42
C THR A 84 -2.31 0.26 5.18
N ARG A 85 -3.30 -0.43 4.59
CA ARG A 85 -3.09 -1.37 3.48
C ARG A 85 -4.04 -1.08 2.32
N VAL A 86 -3.64 -0.15 1.45
CA VAL A 86 -4.39 0.20 0.24
C VAL A 86 -3.44 0.81 -0.80
N GLY A 87 -3.75 0.66 -2.10
CA GLY A 87 -3.07 1.41 -3.15
C GLY A 87 -3.41 2.90 -3.15
N CYS A 88 -4.71 3.22 -3.21
CA CYS A 88 -5.23 4.58 -3.08
C CYS A 88 -6.52 4.61 -2.23
N LEU A 89 -6.57 5.54 -1.27
CA LEU A 89 -7.71 5.76 -0.37
C LEU A 89 -8.53 6.95 -0.85
N PHE A 90 -9.82 6.76 -1.00
CA PHE A 90 -10.78 7.80 -1.28
C PHE A 90 -11.76 7.96 -0.10
N VAL A 91 -12.01 9.19 0.33
CA VAL A 91 -12.76 9.48 1.55
C VAL A 91 -13.90 10.43 1.25
N GLY A 92 -15.12 9.99 1.57
CA GLY A 92 -16.36 10.73 1.39
C GLY A 92 -17.06 10.48 0.08
N ALA A 93 -18.38 10.71 0.08
CA ALA A 93 -19.27 10.42 -1.06
C ALA A 93 -18.95 11.21 -2.35
N ALA A 94 -18.10 12.25 -2.27
CA ALA A 94 -17.66 13.03 -3.43
C ALA A 94 -16.35 12.53 -4.04
N ALA A 95 -15.65 11.59 -3.39
CA ALA A 95 -14.34 11.10 -3.79
C ALA A 95 -14.46 9.74 -4.50
N ALA A 96 -15.02 9.73 -5.71
CA ALA A 96 -15.04 8.52 -6.55
C ALA A 96 -13.63 8.15 -7.04
N THR A 97 -13.37 6.84 -7.17
CA THR A 97 -12.11 6.29 -7.73
C THR A 97 -11.76 6.91 -9.08
N ALA A 98 -12.76 7.14 -9.94
CA ALA A 98 -12.58 7.76 -11.25
C ALA A 98 -11.89 9.15 -11.18
N PHE A 99 -12.10 9.94 -10.12
CA PHE A 99 -11.34 11.19 -9.98
C PHE A 99 -9.85 10.92 -9.77
N GLY A 100 -9.50 9.89 -8.99
CA GLY A 100 -8.13 9.44 -8.77
C GLY A 100 -7.44 8.93 -10.03
N ASP A 101 -8.21 8.26 -10.90
CA ASP A 101 -7.71 7.69 -12.14
C ASP A 101 -7.34 8.74 -13.18
N TYR A 102 -7.96 9.92 -13.12
CA TYR A 102 -7.85 10.92 -14.18
C TYR A 102 -7.27 12.27 -13.75
N ILE A 103 -7.70 12.84 -12.63
CA ILE A 103 -7.50 14.28 -12.39
C ILE A 103 -7.14 14.69 -10.95
N ALA A 104 -7.37 13.85 -9.96
CA ALA A 104 -7.12 14.20 -8.55
C ALA A 104 -5.62 14.37 -8.22
N GLY A 105 -4.72 13.96 -9.12
CA GLY A 105 -3.26 14.10 -8.99
C GLY A 105 -2.56 12.92 -8.33
N SER A 106 -3.30 11.90 -7.89
CA SER A 106 -2.77 10.58 -7.54
C SER A 106 -2.22 9.86 -8.78
N ASN A 107 -1.41 8.82 -8.58
CA ASN A 107 -1.00 7.92 -9.66
C ASN A 107 -1.90 6.68 -9.65
N HIS A 108 -2.48 6.32 -10.80
CA HIS A 108 -3.38 5.16 -10.92
C HIS A 108 -2.64 3.84 -11.18
N VAL A 109 -1.31 3.85 -11.27
CA VAL A 109 -0.51 2.61 -11.31
C VAL A 109 -0.30 2.16 -9.87
N LEU A 110 -1.19 1.27 -9.43
CA LEU A 110 -1.32 0.86 -8.04
C LEU A 110 -1.01 -0.63 -7.82
N PRO A 111 -0.68 -1.03 -6.58
CA PRO A 111 -0.50 -2.43 -6.24
C PRO A 111 -1.84 -3.20 -6.23
N THR A 112 -1.92 -4.29 -7.00
CA THR A 112 -3.11 -5.15 -7.11
C THR A 112 -2.90 -6.53 -6.45
N GLY A 113 -3.93 -7.37 -6.41
CA GLY A 113 -3.81 -8.75 -5.92
C GLY A 113 -3.38 -8.88 -4.45
N GLY A 114 -3.71 -7.88 -3.61
CA GLY A 114 -3.31 -7.83 -2.22
C GLY A 114 -1.88 -7.34 -1.98
N SER A 115 -1.17 -6.90 -3.01
CA SER A 115 0.23 -6.43 -2.88
C SER A 115 0.36 -5.09 -2.15
N ALA A 116 -0.73 -4.34 -1.91
CA ALA A 116 -0.73 -3.14 -1.07
C ALA A 116 -0.27 -3.40 0.39
N ARG A 117 -0.13 -4.68 0.78
CA ARG A 117 0.50 -5.08 2.04
C ARG A 117 1.99 -4.72 2.13
N PHE A 118 2.69 -4.60 1.01
CA PHE A 118 4.14 -4.41 0.96
C PHE A 118 4.62 -3.53 -0.19
N ALA A 119 3.81 -3.32 -1.22
CA ALA A 119 4.09 -2.45 -2.36
C ALA A 119 3.38 -1.10 -2.21
N SER A 120 3.95 -0.07 -2.81
CA SER A 120 3.38 1.28 -2.84
C SER A 120 2.92 1.63 -4.25
N ALA A 121 2.02 2.60 -4.35
CA ALA A 121 1.69 3.27 -5.61
C ALA A 121 2.95 3.74 -6.35
N LEU A 122 2.89 3.75 -7.69
CA LEU A 122 3.97 4.31 -8.50
C LEU A 122 4.20 5.78 -8.12
N SER A 123 5.45 6.13 -7.84
CA SER A 123 5.82 7.47 -7.42
C SER A 123 7.17 7.87 -8.04
N PRO A 124 7.58 9.15 -7.98
CA PRO A 124 8.93 9.54 -8.40
C PRO A 124 10.03 8.70 -7.73
N ALA A 125 9.82 8.26 -6.49
CA ALA A 125 10.77 7.40 -5.78
C ALA A 125 10.99 6.04 -6.46
N SER A 126 10.01 5.54 -7.22
CA SER A 126 10.14 4.31 -8.01
C SER A 126 11.16 4.43 -9.15
N PHE A 127 11.47 5.66 -9.58
CA PHE A 127 12.45 5.96 -10.63
C PHE A 127 13.81 6.41 -10.08
N LEU A 128 13.95 6.52 -8.75
CA LEU A 128 15.20 6.86 -8.09
C LEU A 128 15.96 5.61 -7.65
N ARG A 129 17.29 5.62 -7.82
CA ARG A 129 18.18 4.62 -7.23
C ARG A 129 18.80 5.17 -5.96
N ARG A 130 18.68 4.42 -4.85
CA ARG A 130 19.37 4.73 -3.59
C ARG A 130 20.68 3.95 -3.51
N PHE A 131 21.74 4.60 -3.06
CA PHE A 131 23.01 3.98 -2.71
C PHE A 131 23.60 4.72 -1.50
N PHE A 132 24.44 4.04 -0.72
CA PHE A 132 25.13 4.63 0.42
C PHE A 132 26.58 4.90 0.06
N GLU A 133 27.06 6.08 0.43
CA GLU A 133 28.47 6.43 0.37
C GLU A 133 29.03 6.45 1.80
N VAL A 134 30.14 5.74 2.02
CA VAL A 134 30.84 5.71 3.31
C VAL A 134 32.23 6.32 3.12
N ARG A 135 32.49 7.43 3.83
CA ARG A 135 33.81 8.06 3.90
C ARG A 135 34.31 7.98 5.34
N VAL A 136 35.48 7.37 5.53
CA VAL A 136 36.11 7.24 6.84
C VAL A 136 37.33 8.15 6.88
N GLY A 137 37.28 9.20 7.72
CA GLY A 137 38.41 10.10 7.91
C GLY A 137 39.47 9.55 8.86
N VAL A 138 39.05 9.10 10.05
CA VAL A 138 39.95 8.51 11.06
C VAL A 138 39.54 7.05 11.30
N PRO A 139 40.23 6.08 10.67
CA PRO A 139 39.82 4.66 10.72
C PRO A 139 40.15 3.96 12.04
N GLU A 140 41.13 4.44 12.81
CA GLU A 140 41.63 3.77 14.03
C GLU A 140 40.53 3.39 15.04
N PRO A 141 39.61 4.30 15.44
CA PRO A 141 38.59 3.96 16.41
C PRO A 141 37.58 2.93 15.88
N LEU A 142 37.28 2.98 14.57
CA LEU A 142 36.37 2.04 13.93
C LEU A 142 37.00 0.65 13.85
N ALA A 143 38.28 0.56 13.47
CA ALA A 143 39.01 -0.70 13.44
C ALA A 143 39.07 -1.34 14.82
N ARG A 144 39.42 -0.54 15.84
CA ARG A 144 39.48 -0.99 17.25
C ARG A 144 38.14 -1.52 17.77
N ALA A 145 37.02 -0.90 17.36
CA ALA A 145 35.69 -1.31 17.78
C ALA A 145 35.15 -2.52 16.98
N ALA A 146 35.37 -2.57 15.67
CA ALA A 146 34.74 -3.54 14.79
C ALA A 146 35.53 -4.84 14.62
N ALA A 147 36.86 -4.82 14.73
CA ALA A 147 37.68 -6.03 14.57
C ALA A 147 37.33 -7.14 15.59
N PRO A 148 37.08 -6.86 16.88
CA PRO A 148 36.62 -7.88 17.82
C PRO A 148 35.27 -8.50 17.44
N LEU A 149 34.34 -7.70 16.90
CA LEU A 149 33.03 -8.19 16.43
C LEU A 149 33.20 -9.16 15.26
N ALA A 150 34.01 -8.77 14.27
CA ALA A 150 34.31 -9.63 13.12
C ALA A 150 34.96 -10.96 13.55
N ARG A 151 35.85 -10.95 14.55
CA ARG A 151 36.43 -12.19 15.10
C ARG A 151 35.41 -13.04 15.85
N ALA A 152 34.52 -12.42 16.63
CA ALA A 152 33.46 -13.13 17.33
C ALA A 152 32.50 -13.85 16.36
N GLU A 153 32.30 -13.28 15.17
CA GLU A 153 31.54 -13.88 14.07
C GLU A 153 32.35 -14.91 13.23
N GLY A 154 33.64 -15.10 13.53
CA GLY A 154 34.52 -16.03 12.80
C GLY A 154 35.18 -15.46 11.53
N PHE A 155 35.09 -14.16 11.29
CA PHE A 155 35.62 -13.49 10.09
C PHE A 155 36.99 -12.83 10.31
N GLU A 156 38.05 -13.63 10.49
CA GLU A 156 39.42 -13.13 10.75
C GLU A 156 39.95 -12.17 9.66
N LEU A 157 39.69 -12.45 8.38
CA LEU A 157 40.15 -11.58 7.30
C LEU A 157 39.45 -10.21 7.28
N HIS A 158 38.20 -10.12 7.76
CA HIS A 158 37.52 -8.83 7.92
C HIS A 158 38.17 -8.01 9.04
N ALA A 159 38.43 -8.63 10.20
CA ALA A 159 39.13 -8.00 11.32
C ALA A 159 40.49 -7.45 10.88
N ARG A 160 41.32 -8.30 10.25
CA ARG A 160 42.64 -7.90 9.76
C ARG A 160 42.58 -6.81 8.70
N SER A 161 41.59 -6.82 7.82
CA SER A 161 41.37 -5.79 6.81
C SER A 161 41.09 -4.42 7.44
N MET A 162 40.29 -4.37 8.51
CA MET A 162 40.02 -3.14 9.25
C MET A 162 41.25 -2.67 10.03
N GLU A 163 41.91 -3.58 10.75
CA GLU A 163 43.13 -3.27 11.53
C GLU A 163 44.26 -2.75 10.65
N ALA A 164 44.48 -3.34 9.47
CA ALA A 164 45.48 -2.88 8.51
C ALA A 164 45.25 -1.44 8.03
N ARG A 165 44.02 -0.92 8.16
CA ARG A 165 43.67 0.47 7.82
C ARG A 165 43.71 1.40 9.01
N GLY A 166 43.86 0.90 10.25
CA GLY A 166 43.83 1.71 11.47
C GLY A 166 44.84 2.85 11.44
N ASP A 167 45.97 2.66 10.77
CA ASP A 167 47.05 3.67 10.66
C ASP A 167 47.00 4.53 9.39
N ILE A 168 46.01 4.33 8.51
CA ILE A 168 45.82 5.19 7.34
C ILE A 168 45.45 6.60 7.79
N ARG A 169 46.09 7.60 7.20
CA ARG A 169 45.86 9.03 7.45
C ARG A 169 45.47 9.80 6.18
N ASP A 170 45.77 9.26 5.01
CA ASP A 170 45.44 9.78 3.69
C ASP A 170 45.18 8.61 2.70
N ASN A 171 44.78 8.89 1.47
CA ASN A 171 44.45 7.87 0.47
C ASN A 171 45.67 7.48 -0.41
N GLY A 172 46.89 7.66 0.12
CA GLY A 172 48.12 7.68 -0.67
C GLY A 172 48.46 9.07 -1.22
#